data_AF-A0ABC9VGH2-F1
#
_entry.id   AF-A0ABC9VGH2-F1
#
_cell.length_a   1.000
_cell.length_b   1.000
_cell.length_c   1.000
_cell.angle_alpha   90.00
_cell.angle_beta   90.00
_cell.angle_gamma   90.00
#
_symmetry.space_group_name_H-M   'P 1'
#
loop_
_entity.id
_entity.type
_entity.pdbx_description
1 polymer ?
#
loop_
_entity_poly.entity_id
_entity_poly.type
_entity_poly.pdbx_seq_one_letter_code
_entity_poly.pdbx_strand_id
1 'polypeptide(L)'
;MSIELNNQNNEFSTREEIKSSNSQRFSEEKFQFSCKGHLLAVEQGIYKQLFEGRSFFLKDVTKMDKKSRIIYDGDLATDYIAFVQSAGRLEGIERHLIQERVLRPTPKNCPECVTISVKHKDGRECEWFKLHALSYFVWLFYDEAKNELTNWIIVKEPYKIKELFEQNKIEGNERTNSESGQLFLSFSVKELERHNLIFLRKQFLH
;
A
#
# COMPACT_ATOMS: atom_id res chain seq x y z
N MET A 1 24.87 -52.02 49.62
CA MET A 1 24.28 -50.94 50.42
C MET A 1 23.56 -50.02 49.45
N SER A 2 22.25 -50.20 49.39
CA SER A 2 21.29 -49.49 48.54
C SER A 2 20.74 -48.32 49.33
N ILE A 3 20.52 -47.18 48.68
CA ILE A 3 19.54 -46.19 49.13
C ILE A 3 18.77 -45.72 47.90
N GLU A 4 17.58 -46.28 47.72
CA GLU A 4 16.47 -45.64 47.04
C GLU A 4 15.88 -44.56 47.96
N LEU A 5 15.49 -43.42 47.42
CA LEU A 5 14.52 -42.52 48.04
C LEU A 5 13.53 -42.03 46.97
N ASN A 6 12.27 -42.31 47.26
CA ASN A 6 11.07 -42.11 46.44
C ASN A 6 10.49 -40.68 46.56
N ASN A 7 9.90 -40.23 45.45
CA ASN A 7 8.69 -39.39 45.25
C ASN A 7 8.12 -38.55 46.41
N GLN A 8 7.82 -37.26 46.15
CA GLN A 8 6.45 -36.75 45.95
C GLN A 8 6.36 -35.23 45.66
N ASN A 9 5.61 -34.90 44.60
CA ASN A 9 4.82 -33.72 44.25
C ASN A 9 4.87 -32.43 45.11
N ASN A 10 5.03 -31.28 44.45
CA ASN A 10 3.96 -30.25 44.44
C ASN A 10 4.17 -29.17 43.36
N GLU A 11 3.13 -29.06 42.52
CA GLU A 11 2.56 -27.88 41.88
C GLU A 11 3.37 -26.56 41.86
N PHE A 12 3.74 -26.12 40.65
CA PHE A 12 3.47 -24.73 40.26
C PHE A 12 3.06 -24.67 38.80
N SER A 13 1.74 -24.56 38.62
CA SER A 13 1.08 -24.23 37.37
C SER A 13 1.14 -22.73 37.12
N THR A 14 1.07 -22.38 35.83
CA THR A 14 0.56 -21.14 35.22
C THR A 14 1.54 -20.08 34.71
N ARG A 15 1.32 -19.77 33.41
CA ARG A 15 1.48 -18.49 32.70
C ARG A 15 2.83 -18.16 32.07
N GLU A 16 3.03 -18.70 30.86
CA GLU A 16 3.42 -17.88 29.69
C GLU A 16 2.71 -18.37 28.41
N GLU A 17 1.41 -18.69 28.51
CA GLU A 17 0.51 -18.50 27.38
C GLU A 17 -0.07 -17.09 27.52
N ILE A 18 0.35 -16.16 26.67
CA ILE A 18 -0.39 -15.01 26.12
C ILE A 18 0.62 -14.06 25.45
N LYS A 19 0.65 -14.09 24.10
CA LYS A 19 0.71 -12.95 23.15
C LYS A 19 1.16 -13.38 21.75
N SER A 20 0.50 -14.37 21.13
CA SER A 20 0.63 -14.60 19.68
C SER A 20 -0.66 -14.34 18.88
N SER A 21 -1.78 -14.02 19.55
CA SER A 21 -3.09 -13.91 18.89
C SER A 21 -3.44 -12.52 18.32
N ASN A 22 -2.75 -11.45 18.72
CA ASN A 22 -3.12 -10.09 18.28
C ASN A 22 -2.43 -9.63 16.98
N SER A 23 -1.27 -10.16 16.62
CA SER A 23 -0.57 -9.76 15.40
C SER A 23 -1.17 -10.40 14.13
N GLN A 24 -1.72 -11.61 14.23
CA GLN A 24 -2.35 -12.31 13.11
C GLN A 24 -3.69 -11.68 12.72
N ARG A 25 -4.58 -11.39 13.68
CA ARG A 25 -5.91 -10.78 13.41
C ARG A 25 -5.80 -9.40 12.74
N PHE A 26 -4.85 -8.58 13.20
CA PHE A 26 -4.63 -7.24 12.65
C PHE A 26 -4.18 -7.25 11.18
N SER A 27 -3.53 -8.33 10.72
CA SER A 27 -3.10 -8.49 9.33
C SER A 27 -4.21 -8.94 8.39
N GLU A 28 -5.24 -9.60 8.91
CA GLU A 28 -6.34 -10.15 8.11
C GLU A 28 -7.40 -9.10 7.82
N GLU A 29 -7.77 -8.28 8.80
CA GLU A 29 -8.70 -7.16 8.63
C GLU A 29 -8.20 -6.17 7.58
N LYS A 30 -6.92 -5.78 7.64
CA LYS A 30 -6.28 -4.88 6.66
C LYS A 30 -6.21 -5.47 5.27
N PHE A 31 -5.99 -6.78 5.18
CA PHE A 31 -6.01 -7.50 3.91
C PHE A 31 -7.42 -7.49 3.32
N GLN A 32 -8.45 -7.81 4.11
CA GLN A 32 -9.84 -7.75 3.67
C GLN A 32 -10.24 -6.34 3.23
N PHE A 33 -9.85 -5.32 3.99
CA PHE A 33 -10.06 -3.92 3.64
C PHE A 33 -9.45 -3.56 2.27
N SER A 34 -8.18 -3.93 2.07
CA SER A 34 -7.48 -3.67 0.81
C SER A 34 -8.11 -4.43 -0.36
N CYS A 35 -8.50 -5.69 -0.15
CA CYS A 35 -9.23 -6.47 -1.15
C CYS A 35 -10.56 -5.83 -1.55
N LYS A 36 -11.35 -5.33 -0.59
CA LYS A 36 -12.62 -4.62 -0.90
C LYS A 36 -12.37 -3.37 -1.74
N GLY A 37 -11.40 -2.54 -1.34
CA GLY A 37 -11.04 -1.34 -2.10
C GLY A 37 -10.58 -1.65 -3.52
N HIS A 38 -9.76 -2.69 -3.69
CA HIS A 38 -9.33 -3.17 -5.00
C HIS A 38 -10.50 -3.66 -5.87
N LEU A 39 -11.39 -4.48 -5.31
CA LEU A 39 -12.56 -4.99 -6.04
C LEU A 39 -13.43 -3.82 -6.55
N LEU A 40 -13.67 -2.82 -5.70
CA LEU A 40 -14.39 -1.60 -6.11
C LEU A 40 -13.66 -0.84 -7.22
N ALA A 41 -12.32 -0.77 -7.19
CA ALA A 41 -11.54 -0.14 -8.26
C ALA A 41 -11.71 -0.85 -9.61
N VAL A 42 -11.76 -2.18 -9.60
CA VAL A 42 -12.03 -3.00 -10.79
C VAL A 42 -13.45 -2.80 -11.29
N GLU A 43 -14.45 -2.87 -10.39
CA GLU A 43 -15.87 -2.70 -10.70
C GLU A 43 -16.18 -1.30 -11.26
N GLN A 44 -15.58 -0.26 -10.69
CA GLN A 44 -15.71 1.13 -11.17
C GLN A 44 -14.89 1.41 -12.45
N GLY A 45 -14.18 0.41 -12.99
CA GLY A 45 -13.47 0.52 -14.25
C GLY A 45 -12.26 1.45 -14.20
N ILE A 46 -11.62 1.64 -13.04
CA ILE A 46 -10.44 2.50 -12.91
C ILE A 46 -9.32 2.02 -13.86
N TYR A 47 -9.05 0.71 -13.88
CA TYR A 47 -8.05 0.13 -14.77
C TYR A 47 -8.44 0.16 -16.25
N LYS A 48 -9.76 0.15 -16.55
CA LYS A 48 -10.25 0.36 -17.92
C LYS A 48 -9.99 1.79 -18.40
N GLN A 49 -10.09 2.77 -17.50
CA GLN A 49 -9.72 4.16 -17.79
C GLN A 49 -8.20 4.32 -17.94
N LEU A 50 -7.42 3.65 -17.07
CA LEU A 50 -5.96 3.67 -17.14
C LEU A 50 -5.42 3.15 -18.49
N PHE A 51 -6.07 2.11 -19.04
CA PHE A 51 -5.68 1.45 -20.28
C PHE A 51 -6.72 1.63 -21.38
N GLU A 52 -7.35 2.80 -21.45
CA GLU A 52 -8.45 3.11 -22.37
C GLU A 52 -8.24 2.55 -23.79
N GLY A 53 -9.29 1.89 -24.31
CA GLY A 53 -9.29 1.29 -25.65
C GLY A 53 -8.43 0.03 -25.81
N ARG A 54 -7.76 -0.45 -24.75
CA ARG A 54 -6.87 -1.60 -24.79
C ARG A 54 -7.39 -2.74 -23.92
N SER A 55 -7.20 -3.97 -24.40
CA SER A 55 -7.38 -5.15 -23.56
C SER A 55 -6.23 -5.25 -22.56
N PHE A 56 -6.54 -5.62 -21.32
CA PHE A 56 -5.55 -5.79 -20.28
C PHE A 56 -5.91 -6.91 -19.31
N PHE A 57 -4.90 -7.42 -18.62
CA PHE A 57 -5.01 -8.38 -17.54
C PHE A 57 -4.11 -7.95 -16.37
N LEU A 58 -4.62 -7.99 -15.15
CA LEU A 58 -3.85 -7.69 -13.93
C LEU A 58 -3.44 -8.98 -13.23
N LYS A 59 -2.16 -9.10 -12.91
CA LYS A 59 -1.62 -10.17 -12.08
C LYS A 59 -1.07 -9.61 -10.78
N ASP A 60 -1.64 -10.04 -9.65
CA ASP A 60 -1.05 -9.78 -8.33
C ASP A 60 0.31 -10.50 -8.21
N VAL A 61 1.36 -9.75 -7.90
CA VAL A 61 2.73 -10.23 -7.71
C VAL A 61 3.29 -9.85 -6.35
N THR A 62 2.42 -9.46 -5.42
CA THR A 62 2.78 -9.06 -4.06
C THR A 62 3.55 -10.19 -3.39
N LYS A 63 4.83 -9.95 -3.09
CA LYS A 63 5.67 -10.95 -2.41
C LYS A 63 5.16 -11.14 -0.99
N MET A 64 4.48 -12.26 -0.78
CA MET A 64 3.88 -12.66 0.49
C MET A 64 4.93 -13.05 1.53
N ASP A 65 5.61 -12.08 2.13
CA ASP A 65 6.22 -12.32 3.44
C ASP A 65 5.26 -11.81 4.52
N LYS A 66 4.86 -12.66 5.48
CA LYS A 66 3.81 -12.32 6.47
C LYS A 66 4.20 -11.11 7.32
N LYS A 67 5.49 -10.78 7.40
CA LYS A 67 6.05 -9.63 8.14
C LYS A 67 6.12 -8.33 7.32
N SER A 68 6.05 -8.37 5.99
CA SER A 68 6.18 -7.18 5.13
C SER A 68 4.85 -6.51 4.78
N ARG A 69 3.73 -7.00 5.35
CA ARG A 69 2.38 -6.48 5.11
C ARG A 69 2.07 -5.14 5.79
N ILE A 70 2.99 -4.61 6.59
CA ILE A 70 2.76 -3.37 7.36
C ILE A 70 3.58 -2.25 6.72
N ILE A 71 2.93 -1.50 5.84
CA ILE A 71 3.37 -0.16 5.43
C ILE A 71 2.32 0.80 6.01
N TYR A 72 2.72 1.83 6.74
CA TYR A 72 1.74 2.75 7.36
C TYR A 72 1.52 3.96 6.44
N ASP A 73 0.35 4.20 5.81
CA ASP A 73 -1.00 4.57 6.34
C ASP A 73 -1.95 3.49 6.89
N GLY A 74 -1.50 2.26 7.05
CA GLY A 74 -2.22 1.24 7.80
C GLY A 74 -2.79 0.14 6.92
N ASP A 75 -2.51 0.14 5.62
CA ASP A 75 -3.12 -0.78 4.66
C ASP A 75 -2.07 -1.48 3.78
N LEU A 76 -2.47 -2.60 3.18
CA LEU A 76 -1.61 -3.49 2.40
C LEU A 76 -1.09 -2.76 1.15
N ALA A 77 0.16 -3.02 0.75
CA ALA A 77 0.58 -2.77 -0.62
C ALA A 77 0.12 -3.92 -1.46
N THR A 78 -0.44 -3.63 -2.62
CA THR A 78 -0.55 -4.66 -3.64
C THR A 78 0.26 -4.24 -4.85
N ASP A 79 1.22 -5.08 -5.22
CA ASP A 79 2.01 -4.90 -6.42
C ASP A 79 1.39 -5.75 -7.53
N TYR A 80 1.02 -5.12 -8.65
CA TYR A 80 0.44 -5.78 -9.82
C TYR A 80 1.35 -5.63 -11.04
N ILE A 81 1.34 -6.64 -11.91
CA ILE A 81 1.78 -6.49 -13.29
C ILE A 81 0.54 -6.43 -14.17
N ALA A 82 0.34 -5.32 -14.86
CA ALA A 82 -0.64 -5.21 -15.93
C ALA A 82 -0.01 -5.63 -17.26
N PHE A 83 -0.63 -6.63 -17.90
CA PHE A 83 -0.32 -7.07 -19.26
C PHE A 83 -1.32 -6.39 -20.18
N VAL A 84 -0.86 -5.44 -21.00
CA VAL A 84 -1.72 -4.58 -21.82
C VAL A 84 -1.39 -4.82 -23.29
N GLN A 85 -2.41 -5.05 -24.11
CA GLN A 85 -2.22 -5.17 -25.55
C GLN A 85 -1.73 -3.83 -26.11
N SER A 86 -0.65 -3.84 -26.88
CA SER A 86 -0.13 -2.61 -27.47
C SER A 86 -1.13 -2.02 -28.46
N ALA A 87 -1.28 -0.69 -28.44
CA ALA A 87 -2.14 0.04 -29.37
C ALA A 87 -1.46 0.30 -30.73
N GLY A 88 -0.19 -0.07 -30.87
CA GLY A 88 0.61 0.23 -32.04
C GLY A 88 0.40 -0.76 -33.20
N ARG A 89 1.04 -0.44 -34.33
CA ARG A 89 1.10 -1.29 -35.53
C ARG A 89 1.86 -2.62 -35.28
N LEU A 90 2.70 -2.64 -34.25
CA LEU A 90 3.41 -3.83 -33.83
C LEU A 90 2.60 -4.53 -32.75
N GLU A 91 2.17 -5.76 -33.05
CA GLU A 91 1.50 -6.61 -32.07
C GLU A 91 2.47 -6.91 -30.92
N GLY A 92 1.99 -6.79 -29.68
CA GLY A 92 2.80 -7.04 -28.50
C GLY A 92 2.04 -6.82 -27.21
N ILE A 93 2.62 -7.33 -26.12
CA ILE A 93 2.10 -7.15 -24.76
C ILE A 93 3.06 -6.23 -24.01
N GLU A 94 2.56 -5.06 -23.65
CA GLU A 94 3.23 -4.15 -22.74
C GLU A 94 3.06 -4.64 -21.31
N ARG A 95 4.11 -4.48 -20.49
CA ARG A 95 4.08 -4.82 -19.06
C ARG A 95 4.23 -3.55 -18.25
N HIS A 96 3.26 -3.30 -17.39
CA HIS A 96 3.27 -2.13 -16.51
C HIS A 96 3.27 -2.60 -15.06
N LEU A 97 4.25 -2.17 -14.27
CA LEU A 97 4.29 -2.45 -12.84
C LEU A 97 3.45 -1.38 -12.12
N ILE A 98 2.46 -1.82 -11.36
CA ILE A 98 1.53 -0.96 -10.63
C ILE A 98 1.69 -1.25 -9.15
N GLN A 99 1.86 -0.21 -8.35
CA GLN A 99 1.69 -0.31 -6.90
C GLN A 99 0.37 0.33 -6.50
N GLU A 100 -0.51 -0.43 -5.87
CA GLU A 100 -1.81 0.01 -5.38
C GLU A 100 -1.79 0.17 -3.86
N ARG A 101 -2.41 1.26 -3.39
CA ARG A 101 -2.66 1.58 -2.00
C ARG A 101 -4.13 1.83 -1.80
N VAL A 102 -4.78 1.04 -0.95
CA VAL A 102 -6.10 1.37 -0.41
C VAL A 102 -5.88 2.14 0.89
N LEU A 103 -6.59 3.24 1.09
CA LEU A 103 -6.44 4.13 2.23
C LEU A 103 -7.80 4.38 2.87
N ARG A 104 -7.85 4.35 4.20
CA ARG A 104 -9.00 4.87 4.95
C ARG A 104 -9.03 6.40 4.89
N PRO A 105 -10.11 7.03 4.41
CA PRO A 105 -10.29 8.48 4.53
C PRO A 105 -10.49 8.81 6.00
N THR A 106 -9.56 9.56 6.59
CA THR A 106 -9.70 10.05 7.98
C THR A 106 -9.33 11.52 8.00
N PRO A 107 -9.73 12.31 9.02
CA PRO A 107 -9.24 13.68 9.16
C PRO A 107 -7.70 13.76 9.22
N LYS A 108 -7.02 12.68 9.62
CA LYS A 108 -5.55 12.56 9.67
C LYS A 108 -4.95 12.17 8.30
N ASN A 109 -5.62 11.27 7.58
CA ASN A 109 -5.36 10.92 6.18
C ASN A 109 -6.16 11.88 5.32
N CYS A 110 -5.72 13.14 5.32
CA CYS A 110 -6.34 14.19 4.52
C CYS A 110 -6.54 13.63 3.10
N PRO A 111 -7.77 13.56 2.56
CA PRO A 111 -8.03 13.04 1.22
C PRO A 111 -7.32 13.87 0.12
N GLU A 112 -6.69 14.97 0.52
CA GLU A 112 -5.80 15.79 -0.27
C GLU A 112 -4.31 15.46 -0.10
N CYS A 113 -3.92 14.28 0.43
CA CYS A 113 -2.52 13.86 0.49
C CYS A 113 -2.34 12.40 0.06
N VAL A 114 -1.20 12.13 -0.58
CA VAL A 114 -0.72 10.78 -0.86
C VAL A 114 0.60 10.55 -0.13
N THR A 115 0.94 9.29 0.12
CA THR A 115 2.13 8.91 0.88
C THR A 115 3.00 7.92 0.11
N ILE A 116 4.32 8.04 0.33
CA ILE A 116 5.33 7.10 -0.17
C ILE A 116 6.25 6.75 0.99
N SER A 117 6.40 5.47 1.30
CA SER A 117 7.30 5.02 2.37
C SER A 117 8.77 5.10 1.95
N VAL A 118 9.60 5.59 2.87
CA VAL A 118 11.04 5.80 2.65
C VAL A 118 11.85 4.66 3.26
N LYS A 119 11.72 4.45 4.57
CA LYS A 119 12.48 3.41 5.30
C LYS A 119 11.74 2.91 6.53
N HIS A 120 11.94 1.63 6.86
CA HIS A 120 11.47 1.04 8.12
C HIS A 120 12.30 1.54 9.31
N LYS A 121 11.79 1.30 10.53
CA LYS A 121 12.50 1.61 11.79
C LYS A 121 13.89 0.95 11.88
N ASP A 122 14.05 -0.24 11.29
CA ASP A 122 15.30 -0.99 11.23
C ASP A 122 16.25 -0.52 10.11
N GLY A 123 15.90 0.54 9.39
CA GLY A 123 16.72 1.11 8.32
C GLY A 123 16.56 0.44 6.95
N ARG A 124 15.74 -0.62 6.83
CA ARG A 124 15.49 -1.25 5.53
C ARG A 124 14.75 -0.30 4.58
N GLU A 125 15.17 -0.33 3.31
CA GLU A 125 14.59 0.44 2.21
C GLU A 125 13.14 0.02 1.90
N CYS A 126 12.30 1.00 1.56
CA CYS A 126 10.90 0.77 1.20
C CYS A 126 10.59 1.19 -0.26
N GLU A 127 9.44 1.82 -0.50
CA GLU A 127 8.92 2.17 -1.83
C GLU A 127 9.75 3.23 -2.53
N TRP A 128 10.28 4.21 -1.79
CA TRP A 128 11.07 5.32 -2.32
C TRP A 128 12.21 4.88 -3.24
N PHE A 129 12.85 3.76 -2.91
CA PHE A 129 13.98 3.22 -3.65
C PHE A 129 13.57 2.40 -4.88
N LYS A 130 12.28 2.07 -5.02
CA LYS A 130 11.72 1.23 -6.09
C LYS A 130 10.85 2.01 -7.08
N LEU A 131 10.63 3.30 -6.87
CA LEU A 131 9.75 4.12 -7.71
C LEU A 131 10.14 4.14 -9.20
N HIS A 132 11.45 4.01 -9.52
CA HIS A 132 11.95 3.97 -10.89
C HIS A 132 11.49 2.73 -11.68
N ALA A 133 11.13 1.65 -10.98
CA ALA A 133 10.63 0.42 -11.59
C ALA A 133 9.11 0.46 -11.81
N LEU A 134 8.39 1.37 -11.16
CA LEU A 134 6.93 1.47 -11.25
C LEU A 134 6.52 2.25 -12.50
N SER A 135 5.58 1.69 -13.25
CA SER A 135 4.88 2.41 -14.32
C SER A 135 3.79 3.31 -13.74
N TYR A 136 3.08 2.82 -12.71
CA TYR A 136 1.99 3.53 -12.07
C TYR A 136 1.98 3.35 -10.56
N PHE A 137 1.52 4.38 -9.87
CA PHE A 137 1.19 4.34 -8.45
C PHE A 137 -0.27 4.75 -8.29
N VAL A 138 -1.07 3.92 -7.63
CA VAL A 138 -2.52 4.09 -7.48
C VAL A 138 -2.86 4.24 -5.99
N TRP A 139 -3.51 5.34 -5.63
CA TRP A 139 -4.11 5.51 -4.30
C TRP A 139 -5.63 5.49 -4.42
N LEU A 140 -6.27 4.62 -3.63
CA LEU A 140 -7.71 4.40 -3.56
C LEU A 140 -8.20 4.78 -2.18
N PHE A 141 -9.06 5.79 -2.06
CA PHE A 141 -9.59 6.25 -0.78
C PHE A 141 -10.94 5.56 -0.54
N TYR A 142 -10.95 4.51 0.28
CA TYR A 142 -12.08 3.62 0.50
C TYR A 142 -12.79 3.91 1.84
N ASP A 143 -14.05 4.35 1.77
CA ASP A 143 -14.93 4.49 2.93
C ASP A 143 -15.66 3.17 3.19
N GLU A 144 -15.24 2.45 4.24
CA GLU A 144 -15.81 1.15 4.60
C GLU A 144 -17.26 1.27 5.13
N ALA A 145 -17.62 2.40 5.76
CA ALA A 145 -18.98 2.56 6.30
C ALA A 145 -20.01 2.69 5.17
N LYS A 146 -19.61 3.31 4.06
CA LYS A 146 -20.46 3.48 2.86
C LYS A 146 -20.19 2.43 1.78
N ASN A 147 -19.15 1.62 1.96
CA ASN A 147 -18.67 0.64 0.99
C ASN A 147 -18.41 1.25 -0.40
N GLU A 148 -17.72 2.40 -0.45
CA GLU A 148 -17.46 3.12 -1.69
C GLU A 148 -16.06 3.73 -1.75
N LEU A 149 -15.56 3.94 -2.97
CA LEU A 149 -14.39 4.78 -3.21
C LEU A 149 -14.82 6.25 -3.23
N THR A 150 -14.24 7.05 -2.34
CA THR A 150 -14.52 8.49 -2.21
C THR A 150 -13.59 9.35 -3.06
N ASN A 151 -12.39 8.84 -3.36
CA ASN A 151 -11.41 9.46 -4.22
C ASN A 151 -10.47 8.37 -4.76
N TRP A 152 -9.86 8.61 -5.91
CA TRP A 152 -8.71 7.84 -6.36
C TRP A 152 -7.77 8.68 -7.20
N ILE A 153 -6.49 8.35 -7.15
CA ILE A 153 -5.40 9.10 -7.78
C ILE A 153 -4.45 8.09 -8.40
N ILE A 154 -4.12 8.31 -9.67
CA ILE A 154 -3.11 7.54 -10.41
C ILE A 154 -2.01 8.50 -10.81
N VAL A 155 -0.79 8.19 -10.41
CA VAL A 155 0.44 8.84 -10.91
C VAL A 155 1.12 7.88 -11.87
N LYS A 156 1.44 8.37 -13.06
CA LYS A 156 2.30 7.66 -14.02
C LYS A 156 3.75 8.03 -13.72
N GLU A 157 4.66 7.06 -13.81
CA GLU A 157 6.10 7.28 -13.61
C GLU A 157 6.40 7.97 -12.26
N PRO A 158 6.01 7.38 -11.12
CA PRO A 158 6.08 8.01 -9.80
C PRO A 158 7.50 8.40 -9.37
N TYR A 159 8.55 7.91 -10.03
CA TYR A 159 9.92 8.37 -9.81
C TYR A 159 10.10 9.88 -10.03
N LYS A 160 9.24 10.53 -10.85
CA LYS A 160 9.26 11.99 -11.03
C LYS A 160 8.97 12.75 -9.74
N ILE A 161 8.15 12.19 -8.84
CA ILE A 161 7.93 12.78 -7.51
C ILE A 161 9.25 12.82 -6.74
N LYS A 162 10.01 11.71 -6.78
CA LYS A 162 11.32 11.61 -6.15
C LYS A 162 12.32 12.59 -6.74
N GLU A 163 12.44 12.64 -8.06
CA GLU A 163 13.36 13.57 -8.74
C GLU A 163 13.07 15.03 -8.38
N LEU A 164 11.80 15.43 -8.38
CA LEU A 164 11.41 16.80 -8.01
C LEU A 164 11.68 17.07 -6.52
N PHE A 165 11.44 16.11 -5.64
CA PHE A 165 11.66 16.28 -4.20
C PHE A 165 13.14 16.41 -3.87
N GLU A 166 13.99 15.56 -4.46
CA GLU A 166 15.45 15.62 -4.31
C GLU A 166 16.04 16.92 -4.89
N GLN A 167 15.36 17.54 -5.85
CA GLN A 167 15.71 18.84 -6.42
C GLN A 167 15.10 20.03 -5.68
N ASN A 168 14.37 19.81 -4.58
CA ASN A 168 13.61 20.83 -3.84
C ASN A 168 12.62 21.61 -4.71
N LYS A 169 12.04 20.95 -5.73
CA LYS A 169 11.06 21.53 -6.65
C LYS A 169 9.62 21.23 -6.28
N ILE A 170 9.40 20.30 -5.35
CA ILE A 170 8.07 19.91 -4.86
C ILE A 170 8.10 19.85 -3.33
N GLU A 171 7.05 20.32 -2.68
CA GLU A 171 6.93 20.25 -1.23
C GLU A 171 6.40 18.88 -0.76
N GLY A 172 7.14 18.24 0.14
CA GLY A 172 6.76 17.01 0.81
C GLY A 172 6.99 17.11 2.31
N ASN A 173 6.10 16.51 3.09
CA ASN A 173 6.21 16.49 4.55
C ASN A 173 6.72 15.13 5.02
N GLU A 174 7.84 15.13 5.73
CA GLU A 174 8.29 13.94 6.44
C GLU A 174 7.36 13.62 7.61
N ARG A 175 7.00 12.36 7.72
CA ARG A 175 6.18 11.84 8.81
C ARG A 175 6.71 10.48 9.23
N THR A 176 6.65 10.23 10.53
CA THR A 176 7.03 8.94 11.10
C THR A 176 5.79 8.30 11.68
N ASN A 177 5.54 7.05 11.33
CA ASN A 177 4.47 6.30 11.95
C ASN A 177 4.83 5.98 13.41
N SER A 178 3.97 6.37 14.34
CA SER A 178 4.22 6.18 15.77
C SER A 178 4.23 4.71 16.22
N GLU A 179 3.55 3.82 15.50
CA GLU A 179 3.46 2.39 15.84
C GLU A 179 4.64 1.58 15.28
N SER A 180 4.94 1.74 13.99
CA SER A 180 5.95 0.98 13.27
C SER A 180 7.33 1.65 13.24
N GLY A 181 7.40 2.95 13.52
CA GLY A 181 8.61 3.77 13.38
C GLY A 181 9.05 3.96 11.92
N GLN A 182 8.21 3.63 10.95
CA GLN A 182 8.50 3.81 9.52
C GLN A 182 8.42 5.29 9.13
N LEU A 183 9.41 5.76 8.36
CA LEU A 183 9.45 7.09 7.78
C LEU A 183 8.76 7.09 6.41
N PHE A 184 7.94 8.11 6.16
CA PHE A 184 7.29 8.34 4.89
C PHE A 184 7.28 9.82 4.51
N LEU A 185 7.13 10.07 3.21
CA LEU A 185 6.90 11.39 2.67
C LEU A 185 5.44 11.51 2.28
N SER A 186 4.81 12.62 2.69
CA SER A 186 3.44 12.96 2.36
C SER A 186 3.42 14.16 1.43
N PHE A 187 2.78 14.00 0.28
CA PHE A 187 2.64 15.03 -0.74
C PHE A 187 1.18 15.43 -0.85
N SER A 188 0.89 16.72 -0.86
CA SER A 188 -0.49 17.14 -1.08
C SER A 188 -0.88 16.91 -2.55
N VAL A 189 -2.14 16.61 -2.79
CA VAL A 189 -2.71 16.41 -4.11
C VAL A 189 -2.64 17.70 -4.91
N LYS A 190 -2.87 18.86 -4.26
CA LYS A 190 -2.68 20.19 -4.87
C LYS A 190 -1.24 20.41 -5.34
N GLU A 191 -0.27 19.89 -4.58
CA GLU A 191 1.14 19.94 -4.97
C GLU A 191 1.40 19.07 -6.21
N LEU A 192 0.91 17.82 -6.21
CA LEU A 192 1.03 16.94 -7.37
C LEU A 192 0.37 17.53 -8.63
N GLU A 193 -0.77 18.20 -8.48
CA GLU A 193 -1.47 18.90 -9.56
C GLU A 193 -0.65 20.08 -10.10
N ARG A 194 -0.06 20.90 -9.22
CA ARG A 194 0.80 22.02 -9.62
C ARG A 194 1.96 21.59 -10.51
N HIS A 195 2.47 20.37 -10.29
CA HIS A 195 3.57 19.78 -11.06
C HIS A 195 3.11 18.85 -12.19
N ASN A 196 1.80 18.76 -12.49
CA ASN A 196 1.23 17.88 -13.50
C ASN A 196 1.65 16.39 -13.34
N LEU A 197 1.76 15.93 -12.09
CA LEU A 197 2.18 14.56 -11.79
C LEU A 197 1.01 13.57 -11.75
N ILE A 198 -0.21 14.06 -11.57
CA ILE A 198 -1.41 13.23 -11.59
C ILE A 198 -1.76 12.87 -13.03
N PHE A 199 -1.80 11.58 -13.32
CA PHE A 199 -2.21 11.06 -14.63
C PHE A 199 -3.73 10.98 -14.73
N LEU A 200 -4.39 10.38 -13.74
CA LEU A 200 -5.85 10.31 -13.65
C LEU A 200 -6.27 10.52 -12.19
N ARG A 201 -7.38 11.22 -11.99
CA ARG A 201 -7.99 11.40 -10.67
C ARG A 201 -9.50 11.51 -10.80
N LYS A 202 -10.23 10.98 -9.82
CA LYS A 202 -11.65 11.26 -9.65
C LYS A 202 -11.97 11.41 -8.18
N GLN A 203 -12.55 12.55 -7.84
CA GLN A 203 -13.11 12.82 -6.51
C GLN A 203 -14.62 12.76 -6.60
N PHE A 204 -15.25 12.02 -5.70
CA PHE A 204 -16.70 11.95 -5.59
C PHE A 204 -17.14 13.01 -4.57
N LEU A 205 -17.94 13.98 -5.02
CA LEU A 205 -18.56 14.96 -4.14
C LEU A 205 -19.78 14.29 -3.51
N HIS A 206 -19.81 14.20 -2.19
CA HIS A 206 -20.97 13.76 -1.40
C HIS A 206 -21.56 14.95 -0.67
#